data_AF-Q8L2R8-F1
#
_entry.id   AF-Q8L2R8-F1
#
_cell.length_a   1.000
_cell.length_b   1.000
_cell.length_c   1.000
_cell.angle_alpha   90.00
_cell.angle_beta   90.00
_cell.angle_gamma   90.00
#
_symmetry.space_group_name_H-M   'P 1'
#
loop_
_entity.id
_entity.type
_entity.pdbx_description
1 polymer ?
#
loop_
_entity_poly.entity_id
_entity_poly.type
_entity_poly.pdbx_seq_one_letter_code
_entity_poly.pdbx_strand_id
1 'polypeptide(L)'
;GFGRIGRLLEQHARVKALDAQYPEIDIYSGVEMDILADGEMDYSNDVLAQLDYCIGAIHQSLNQSEDEIMKRLINACNNPYIRHIAHPTGRLIGRRNGYHVNMPKLIETAQKTNTILEINAHPMRLDLSSDVLKQYPDIKLVINTDARAIDQLDLMKYGVGTAIKGHVKKEQVINTLPRKDFKSWIQNGK
;
A
#
# COMPACT_ATOMS: atom_id res chain seq x y z
N GLY A 1 -7.24 1.20 -21.10
CA GLY A 1 -8.27 1.53 -22.12
C GLY A 1 -9.44 2.26 -21.49
N PHE A 2 -10.11 3.15 -22.21
CA PHE A 2 -11.17 4.05 -21.72
C PHE A 2 -12.24 3.38 -20.84
N GLY A 3 -12.64 2.13 -21.14
CA GLY A 3 -13.62 1.40 -20.33
C GLY A 3 -13.18 1.06 -18.90
N ARG A 4 -11.87 0.90 -18.64
CA ARG A 4 -11.35 0.62 -17.29
C ARG A 4 -11.40 1.88 -16.41
N ILE A 5 -11.11 3.04 -16.99
CA ILE A 5 -11.18 4.34 -16.30
C ILE A 5 -12.65 4.67 -15.98
N GLY A 6 -13.55 4.51 -16.96
CA GLY A 6 -14.98 4.76 -16.74
C GLY A 6 -15.55 3.95 -15.57
N ARG A 7 -15.26 2.65 -15.51
CA ARG A 7 -15.69 1.80 -14.37
C ARG A 7 -15.10 2.22 -13.03
N LEU A 8 -13.85 2.67 -13.01
CA LEU A 8 -13.20 3.15 -11.80
C LEU A 8 -13.86 4.43 -11.27
N LEU A 9 -14.19 5.37 -12.16
CA LEU A 9 -14.86 6.62 -11.79
C LEU A 9 -16.32 6.39 -11.38
N GLU A 10 -17.02 5.44 -12.01
CA GLU A 10 -18.35 5.00 -11.57
C GLU A 10 -18.30 4.38 -10.16
N GLN A 11 -17.29 3.53 -9.90
CA GLN A 11 -17.07 2.97 -8.56
C GLN A 11 -16.76 4.07 -7.55
N HIS A 12 -15.91 5.04 -7.90
CA HIS A 12 -15.62 6.20 -7.05
C HIS A 12 -16.90 6.94 -6.65
N ALA A 13 -17.77 7.28 -7.60
CA ALA A 13 -19.04 7.95 -7.33
C ALA A 13 -19.94 7.11 -6.39
N ARG A 14 -19.99 5.79 -6.60
CA ARG A 14 -20.74 4.87 -5.72
C ARG A 14 -20.16 4.82 -4.31
N VAL A 15 -18.84 4.80 -4.16
CA VAL A 15 -18.18 4.82 -2.85
C VAL A 15 -18.49 6.12 -2.10
N LYS A 16 -18.47 7.28 -2.78
CA LYS A 16 -18.87 8.56 -2.17
C LYS A 16 -20.33 8.55 -1.68
N ALA A 17 -21.24 7.96 -2.44
CA ALA A 17 -22.62 7.81 -2.02
C ALA A 17 -22.78 6.87 -0.82
N LEU A 18 -21.94 5.84 -0.70
CA LEU A 18 -21.93 4.92 0.45
C LEU A 18 -21.31 5.58 1.69
N ASP A 19 -20.20 6.31 1.56
CA ASP A 19 -19.57 7.04 2.67
C ASP A 19 -20.58 7.97 3.38
N ALA A 20 -21.42 8.65 2.60
CA ALA A 20 -22.48 9.50 3.14
C ALA A 20 -23.61 8.73 3.86
N GLN A 21 -23.80 7.44 3.57
CA GLN A 21 -24.85 6.60 4.15
C GLN A 21 -24.44 5.93 5.47
N TYR A 22 -23.15 5.73 5.71
CA TYR A 22 -22.62 5.00 6.87
C TYR A 22 -21.70 5.89 7.73
N PRO A 23 -22.24 6.86 8.49
CA PRO A 23 -21.44 7.83 9.25
C PRO A 23 -20.55 7.21 10.35
N GLU A 24 -20.82 5.98 10.77
CA GLU A 24 -20.05 5.23 11.76
C GLU A 24 -18.65 4.83 11.29
N ILE A 25 -18.44 4.71 9.98
CA ILE A 25 -17.15 4.40 9.34
C ILE A 25 -16.83 5.45 8.29
N ASP A 26 -15.56 5.56 7.91
CA ASP A 26 -15.19 6.31 6.71
C ASP A 26 -14.91 5.29 5.59
N ILE A 27 -15.46 5.54 4.40
CA ILE A 27 -15.28 4.70 3.22
C ILE A 27 -14.53 5.50 2.17
N TYR A 28 -13.29 5.09 1.91
CA TYR A 28 -12.40 5.75 0.95
C TYR A 28 -12.43 5.05 -0.40
N SER A 29 -12.56 5.83 -1.46
CA SER A 29 -12.40 5.34 -2.82
C SER A 29 -10.91 5.22 -3.13
N GLY A 30 -10.48 4.06 -3.64
CA GLY A 30 -9.07 3.79 -3.85
C GLY A 30 -8.81 2.80 -4.95
N VAL A 31 -7.54 2.63 -5.27
CA VAL A 31 -7.09 1.65 -6.26
C VAL A 31 -5.73 1.10 -5.88
N GLU A 32 -5.57 -0.21 -6.08
CA GLU A 32 -4.26 -0.83 -6.17
C GLU A 32 -3.73 -0.68 -7.59
N MET A 33 -2.78 0.24 -7.73
CA MET A 33 -2.12 0.55 -8.98
C MET A 33 -1.06 -0.50 -9.29
N ASP A 34 -1.17 -1.09 -10.48
CA ASP A 34 -0.08 -1.85 -11.07
C ASP A 34 1.07 -0.89 -11.43
N ILE A 35 2.23 -1.16 -10.85
CA ILE A 35 3.51 -0.59 -11.28
C ILE A 35 3.99 -1.46 -12.44
N LEU A 36 3.99 -0.92 -13.65
CA LEU A 36 4.29 -1.64 -14.89
C LEU A 36 5.78 -2.01 -14.98
N ALA A 37 6.12 -2.91 -15.91
CA ALA A 37 7.48 -3.48 -16.03
C ALA A 37 8.56 -2.43 -16.40
N ASP A 38 8.16 -1.33 -17.04
CA ASP A 38 9.01 -0.19 -17.39
C ASP A 38 9.15 0.85 -16.26
N GLY A 39 8.32 0.74 -15.21
CA GLY A 39 8.25 1.66 -14.07
C GLY A 39 7.12 2.69 -14.15
N GLU A 40 6.29 2.66 -15.18
CA GLU A 40 5.11 3.51 -15.29
C GLU A 40 3.95 3.00 -14.41
N MET A 41 2.95 3.84 -14.18
CA MET A 41 1.71 3.47 -13.49
C MET A 41 0.61 3.17 -14.52
N ASP A 42 -0.27 2.20 -14.24
CA ASP A 42 -1.37 1.79 -15.14
C ASP A 42 -2.42 2.91 -15.39
N TYR A 43 -2.60 3.85 -14.43
CA TYR A 43 -3.44 5.04 -14.60
C TYR A 43 -2.65 6.34 -14.51
N SER A 44 -3.11 7.36 -15.25
CA SER A 44 -2.54 8.71 -15.22
C SER A 44 -2.82 9.42 -13.90
N ASN A 45 -1.99 10.42 -13.61
CA ASN A 45 -2.15 11.30 -12.44
C ASN A 45 -3.51 12.00 -12.39
N ASP A 46 -4.08 12.37 -13.53
CA ASP A 46 -5.43 12.99 -13.60
C ASP A 46 -6.53 12.04 -13.10
N VAL A 47 -6.37 10.74 -13.33
CA VAL A 47 -7.28 9.72 -12.80
C VAL A 47 -7.02 9.54 -11.30
N LEU A 48 -5.75 9.45 -10.90
CA LEU A 48 -5.38 9.23 -9.50
C LEU A 48 -5.78 10.39 -8.57
N ALA A 49 -5.76 11.62 -9.07
CA ALA A 49 -6.16 12.81 -8.33
C ALA A 49 -7.63 12.82 -7.92
N GLN A 50 -8.47 11.99 -8.56
CA GLN A 50 -9.89 11.89 -8.26
C GLN A 50 -10.18 10.91 -7.12
N LEU A 51 -9.24 10.01 -6.78
CA LEU A 51 -9.43 8.99 -5.75
C LEU A 51 -8.91 9.48 -4.39
N ASP A 52 -9.44 8.89 -3.31
CA ASP A 52 -9.03 9.23 -1.96
C ASP A 52 -7.70 8.56 -1.58
N TYR A 53 -7.51 7.30 -1.98
CA TYR A 53 -6.40 6.48 -1.47
C TYR A 53 -5.86 5.50 -2.53
N CYS A 54 -4.75 5.87 -3.16
CA CYS A 54 -4.09 5.06 -4.18
C CYS A 54 -2.85 4.37 -3.61
N ILE A 55 -2.62 3.11 -3.98
CA ILE A 55 -1.48 2.30 -3.49
C ILE A 55 -0.77 1.70 -4.70
N GLY A 56 0.53 1.43 -4.60
CA GLY A 56 1.33 0.89 -5.70
C GLY A 56 1.82 -0.53 -5.42
N ALA A 57 1.71 -1.42 -6.39
CA ALA A 57 2.18 -2.79 -6.29
C ALA A 57 2.79 -3.34 -7.59
N ILE A 58 3.72 -4.27 -7.44
CA ILE A 58 4.30 -5.04 -8.55
C ILE A 58 3.66 -6.44 -8.58
N HIS A 59 2.88 -6.73 -9.62
CA HIS A 59 2.20 -8.03 -9.80
C HIS A 59 2.81 -8.93 -10.88
N GLN A 60 3.58 -8.34 -11.79
CA GLN A 60 4.13 -9.00 -12.97
C GLN A 60 5.60 -8.63 -13.20
N SER A 61 6.26 -9.40 -14.06
CA SER A 61 7.69 -9.25 -14.36
C SER A 61 8.57 -9.30 -13.12
N LEU A 62 8.31 -10.29 -12.26
CA LEU A 62 8.92 -10.39 -10.92
C LEU A 62 10.39 -10.87 -10.94
N ASN A 63 10.83 -11.43 -12.06
CA ASN A 63 12.19 -11.93 -12.26
C ASN A 63 13.14 -10.87 -12.83
N GLN A 64 12.73 -9.60 -12.84
CA GLN A 64 13.59 -8.48 -13.26
C GLN A 64 14.77 -8.31 -12.29
N SER A 65 15.82 -7.65 -12.78
CA SER A 65 16.98 -7.29 -11.96
C SER A 65 16.60 -6.39 -10.78
N GLU A 66 17.45 -6.36 -9.74
CA GLU A 66 17.26 -5.46 -8.60
C GLU A 66 17.13 -4.00 -9.05
N ASP A 67 17.92 -3.56 -10.03
CA ASP A 67 17.88 -2.19 -10.55
C ASP A 67 16.55 -1.85 -11.23
N GLU A 68 16.00 -2.77 -12.03
CA GLU A 68 14.69 -2.60 -12.66
C GLU A 68 13.56 -2.57 -11.62
N ILE A 69 13.57 -3.48 -10.65
CA ILE A 69 12.61 -3.51 -9.56
C ILE A 69 12.70 -2.22 -8.73
N MET A 70 13.91 -1.79 -8.40
CA MET A 70 14.11 -0.55 -7.65
C MET A 70 13.66 0.66 -8.44
N LYS A 71 13.89 0.73 -9.76
CA LYS A 71 13.35 1.80 -10.61
C LYS A 71 11.83 1.87 -10.51
N ARG A 72 11.15 0.72 -10.61
CA ARG A 72 9.69 0.62 -10.49
C ARG A 72 9.19 1.13 -9.14
N LEU A 73 9.79 0.66 -8.04
CA LEU A 73 9.40 1.07 -6.69
C LEU A 73 9.69 2.54 -6.41
N ILE A 74 10.83 3.06 -6.87
CA ILE A 74 11.20 4.47 -6.72
C ILE A 74 10.24 5.38 -7.49
N ASN A 75 9.86 5.01 -8.71
CA ASN A 75 8.86 5.73 -9.49
C ASN A 75 7.51 5.80 -8.75
N ALA A 76 7.06 4.68 -8.16
CA ALA A 76 5.84 4.65 -7.35
C ALA A 76 5.94 5.54 -6.11
N CYS A 77 7.08 5.52 -5.40
CA CYS A 77 7.32 6.39 -4.25
C CYS A 77 7.30 7.88 -4.63
N ASN A 78 7.84 8.24 -5.79
CA ASN A 78 7.85 9.63 -6.26
C ASN A 78 6.50 10.12 -6.80
N ASN A 79 5.53 9.22 -7.01
CA ASN A 79 4.21 9.63 -7.45
C ASN A 79 3.44 10.30 -6.29
N PRO A 80 2.93 11.54 -6.45
CA PRO A 80 2.28 12.29 -5.37
C PRO A 80 0.95 11.68 -4.90
N TYR A 81 0.34 10.82 -5.70
CA TYR A 81 -0.95 10.19 -5.38
C TYR A 81 -0.80 8.82 -4.73
N ILE A 82 0.32 8.11 -4.92
CA ILE A 82 0.55 6.79 -4.32
C ILE A 82 0.87 6.92 -2.84
N ARG A 83 -0.07 6.57 -1.95
CA ARG A 83 0.08 6.68 -0.49
C ARG A 83 1.06 5.68 0.10
N HIS A 84 1.02 4.44 -0.38
CA HIS A 84 1.91 3.39 0.10
C HIS A 84 2.24 2.35 -0.97
N ILE A 85 3.32 1.61 -0.73
CA ILE A 85 3.68 0.42 -1.52
C ILE A 85 3.07 -0.81 -0.84
N ALA A 86 2.17 -1.49 -1.54
CA ALA A 86 1.52 -2.71 -1.06
C ALA A 86 2.46 -3.90 -1.22
N HIS A 87 2.48 -4.78 -0.20
CA HIS A 87 3.30 -5.99 -0.08
C HIS A 87 4.65 -5.85 -0.81
N PRO A 88 5.58 -5.06 -0.25
CA PRO A 88 6.70 -4.47 -0.99
C PRO A 88 7.76 -5.44 -1.50
N THR A 89 7.74 -6.71 -1.08
CA THR A 89 8.65 -7.74 -1.60
C THR A 89 7.98 -8.64 -2.64
N GLY A 90 6.65 -8.59 -2.73
CA GLY A 90 5.86 -9.47 -3.59
C GLY A 90 5.97 -10.94 -3.21
N ARG A 91 6.43 -11.28 -2.00
CA ARG A 91 6.57 -12.67 -1.57
C ARG A 91 5.23 -13.37 -1.42
N LEU A 92 5.25 -14.69 -1.59
CA LEU A 92 4.17 -15.60 -1.23
C LEU A 92 4.78 -16.79 -0.49
N ILE A 93 4.52 -16.89 0.81
CA ILE A 93 5.09 -17.90 1.69
C ILE A 93 4.79 -19.31 1.17
N GLY A 94 5.84 -20.12 1.02
CA GLY A 94 5.76 -21.48 0.47
C GLY A 94 5.54 -21.56 -1.05
N ARG A 95 5.50 -20.43 -1.76
CA ARG A 95 5.23 -20.37 -3.22
C ARG A 95 6.29 -19.58 -3.99
N ARG A 96 6.65 -18.38 -3.50
CA ARG A 96 7.54 -17.44 -4.18
C ARG A 96 8.31 -16.62 -3.13
N ASN A 97 9.63 -16.55 -3.26
CA ASN A 97 10.47 -15.79 -2.32
C ASN A 97 10.21 -14.27 -2.36
N GLY A 98 9.78 -13.74 -3.50
CA GLY A 98 9.64 -12.31 -3.77
C GLY A 98 10.55 -11.88 -4.91
N TYR A 99 10.48 -10.62 -5.31
CA TYR A 99 11.41 -9.99 -6.25
C TYR A 99 12.61 -9.38 -5.51
N HIS A 100 13.69 -9.07 -6.23
CA HIS A 100 14.91 -8.53 -5.64
C HIS A 100 14.74 -7.05 -5.26
N VAL A 101 14.52 -6.80 -3.97
CA VAL A 101 14.36 -5.45 -3.42
C VAL A 101 15.62 -5.03 -2.66
N ASN A 102 16.19 -3.90 -3.05
CA ASN A 102 17.18 -3.22 -2.22
C ASN A 102 16.48 -2.52 -1.06
N MET A 103 16.37 -3.21 0.08
CA MET A 103 15.56 -2.71 1.18
C MET A 103 16.03 -1.39 1.80
N PRO A 104 17.34 -1.18 2.06
CA PRO A 104 17.83 0.11 2.52
C PRO A 104 17.40 1.27 1.61
N LYS A 105 17.56 1.10 0.29
CA LYS A 105 17.25 2.12 -0.71
C LYS A 105 15.75 2.38 -0.82
N LEU A 106 14.91 1.34 -0.73
CA LEU A 106 13.45 1.53 -0.74
C LEU A 106 12.99 2.33 0.48
N ILE A 107 13.52 2.01 1.66
CA ILE A 107 13.13 2.67 2.92
C ILE A 107 13.57 4.12 2.93
N GLU A 108 14.81 4.40 2.51
CA GLU A 108 15.30 5.76 2.33
C GLU A 108 14.41 6.56 1.37
N THR A 109 14.04 5.96 0.23
CA THR A 109 13.17 6.60 -0.76
C THR A 109 11.77 6.85 -0.18
N ALA A 110 11.20 5.87 0.51
CA ALA A 110 9.90 5.97 1.14
C ALA A 110 9.86 7.11 2.17
N GLN A 111 10.88 7.22 3.02
CA GLN A 111 11.02 8.32 3.98
C GLN A 111 11.15 9.69 3.29
N LYS A 112 11.99 9.80 2.26
CA LYS A 112 12.18 11.06 1.51
C LYS A 112 10.93 11.55 0.80
N THR A 113 10.04 10.63 0.41
CA THR A 113 8.84 10.92 -0.39
C THR A 113 7.55 10.87 0.42
N ASN A 114 7.65 10.71 1.75
CA ASN A 114 6.49 10.45 2.62
C ASN A 114 5.62 9.26 2.16
N THR A 115 6.20 8.29 1.46
CA THR A 115 5.52 7.05 1.06
C THR A 115 5.56 6.06 2.22
N ILE A 116 4.43 5.42 2.51
CA ILE A 116 4.34 4.39 3.55
C ILE A 116 4.66 3.00 2.95
N LEU A 117 5.13 2.05 3.77
CA LEU A 117 5.23 0.64 3.37
C LEU A 117 4.17 -0.22 4.10
N GLU A 118 3.62 -1.21 3.39
CA GLU A 118 2.61 -2.11 3.93
C GLU A 118 3.20 -3.25 4.78
N ILE A 119 2.52 -3.59 5.87
CA ILE A 119 2.54 -4.91 6.51
C ILE A 119 1.23 -5.59 6.12
N ASN A 120 1.30 -6.43 5.09
CA ASN A 120 0.20 -7.20 4.59
C ASN A 120 -0.08 -8.37 5.54
N ALA A 121 -1.23 -8.35 6.20
CA ALA A 121 -1.62 -9.30 7.22
C ALA A 121 -2.08 -10.65 6.66
N HIS A 122 -2.21 -10.80 5.33
CA HIS A 122 -2.61 -12.06 4.74
C HIS A 122 -1.56 -13.15 5.08
N PRO A 123 -1.93 -14.32 5.63
CA PRO A 123 -0.98 -15.34 6.08
C PRO A 123 -0.06 -15.89 4.99
N MET A 124 -0.50 -15.84 3.73
CA MET A 124 0.34 -16.21 2.58
C MET A 124 1.38 -15.14 2.23
N ARG A 125 1.28 -13.91 2.75
CA ARG A 125 2.18 -12.80 2.45
C ARG A 125 3.02 -12.43 3.67
N LEU A 126 2.38 -11.96 4.74
CA LEU A 126 3.03 -11.36 5.92
C LEU A 126 4.13 -10.37 5.53
N ASP A 127 3.85 -9.47 4.60
CA ASP A 127 4.86 -8.68 3.89
C ASP A 127 4.63 -7.18 4.11
N LEU A 128 5.48 -6.43 4.80
CA LEU A 128 6.85 -6.74 5.22
C LEU A 128 7.00 -7.73 6.40
N SER A 129 8.13 -8.43 6.42
CA SER A 129 8.47 -9.40 7.47
C SER A 129 8.90 -8.73 8.77
N SER A 130 8.72 -9.41 9.91
CA SER A 130 9.20 -8.92 11.21
C SER A 130 10.69 -8.62 11.26
N ASP A 131 11.51 -9.31 10.47
CA ASP A 131 12.96 -9.14 10.48
C ASP A 131 13.36 -7.84 9.78
N VAL A 132 12.68 -7.50 8.68
CA VAL A 132 12.82 -6.18 8.05
C VAL A 132 12.40 -5.09 9.02
N LEU A 133 11.23 -5.25 9.68
CA LEU A 133 10.73 -4.25 10.63
C LEU A 133 11.70 -3.98 11.79
N LYS A 134 12.35 -5.01 12.34
CA LYS A 134 13.39 -4.86 13.37
C LYS A 134 14.62 -4.10 12.88
N GLN A 135 15.00 -4.30 11.62
CA GLN A 135 16.19 -3.69 11.04
C GLN A 135 15.99 -2.20 10.75
N TYR A 136 14.74 -1.77 10.50
CA TYR A 136 14.41 -0.39 10.13
C TYR A 136 13.33 0.20 11.03
N PRO A 137 13.68 0.58 12.27
CA PRO A 137 12.71 0.96 13.30
C PRO A 137 12.08 2.34 13.10
N ASP A 138 12.51 3.15 12.13
CA ASP A 138 12.00 4.52 11.91
C ASP A 138 11.05 4.64 10.71
N ILE A 139 10.62 3.51 10.15
CA ILE A 139 9.74 3.49 9.00
C ILE A 139 8.28 3.75 9.39
N LYS A 140 7.56 4.54 8.57
CA LYS A 140 6.10 4.67 8.64
C LYS A 140 5.42 3.53 7.91
N LEU A 141 4.39 2.96 8.53
CA LEU A 141 3.79 1.69 8.15
C LEU A 141 2.27 1.79 8.08
N VAL A 142 1.68 0.91 7.28
CA VAL A 142 0.24 0.61 7.28
C VAL A 142 0.07 -0.90 7.43
N ILE A 143 -0.92 -1.33 8.20
CA ILE A 143 -1.32 -2.74 8.31
C ILE A 143 -2.65 -2.90 7.57
N ASN A 144 -2.73 -3.87 6.67
CA ASN A 144 -3.92 -4.15 5.85
C ASN A 144 -4.05 -5.66 5.65
N THR A 145 -5.26 -6.15 5.46
CA THR A 145 -5.56 -7.57 5.29
C THR A 145 -5.53 -8.06 3.85
N ASP A 146 -5.59 -7.17 2.85
CA ASP A 146 -5.75 -7.55 1.43
C ASP A 146 -6.98 -8.47 1.26
N ALA A 147 -8.06 -8.12 1.97
CA ALA A 147 -9.27 -8.94 2.04
C ALA A 147 -10.03 -8.94 0.71
N ARG A 148 -10.34 -10.15 0.23
CA ARG A 148 -11.20 -10.45 -0.93
C ARG A 148 -12.53 -11.10 -0.53
N ALA A 149 -12.71 -11.37 0.76
CA ALA A 149 -13.93 -11.85 1.38
C ALA A 149 -14.05 -11.25 2.79
N ILE A 150 -15.27 -11.18 3.33
CA ILE A 150 -15.56 -10.47 4.59
C ILE A 150 -14.81 -11.09 5.78
N ASP A 151 -14.74 -12.41 5.84
CA ASP A 151 -14.02 -13.17 6.88
C ASP A 151 -12.50 -12.89 6.88
N GLN A 152 -11.95 -12.42 5.76
CA GLN A 152 -10.54 -12.06 5.68
C GLN A 152 -10.20 -10.75 6.39
N LEU A 153 -11.18 -9.95 6.81
CA LEU A 153 -10.96 -8.80 7.70
C LEU A 153 -10.37 -9.22 9.05
N ASP A 154 -10.67 -10.44 9.52
CA ASP A 154 -10.14 -10.99 10.78
C ASP A 154 -8.64 -11.35 10.70
N LEU A 155 -8.04 -11.28 9.51
CA LEU A 155 -6.60 -11.51 9.32
C LEU A 155 -5.74 -10.40 9.93
N MET A 156 -6.32 -9.24 10.27
CA MET A 156 -5.61 -8.09 10.84
C MET A 156 -4.71 -8.47 12.02
N LYS A 157 -5.14 -9.43 12.84
CA LYS A 157 -4.37 -9.97 13.98
C LYS A 157 -2.97 -10.47 13.59
N TYR A 158 -2.78 -11.01 12.39
CA TYR A 158 -1.49 -11.49 11.92
C TYR A 158 -0.55 -10.34 11.54
N GLY A 159 -1.08 -9.27 10.96
CA GLY A 159 -0.34 -8.05 10.68
C GLY A 159 0.11 -7.36 11.96
N VAL A 160 -0.81 -7.21 12.92
CA VAL A 160 -0.50 -6.69 14.27
C VAL A 160 0.54 -7.55 14.97
N GLY A 161 0.40 -8.89 14.94
CA GLY A 161 1.39 -9.80 15.49
C GLY A 161 2.77 -9.69 14.83
N THR A 162 2.80 -9.49 13.51
CA THR A 162 4.05 -9.23 12.75
C THR A 162 4.69 -7.92 13.18
N ALA A 163 3.90 -6.86 13.36
CA ALA A 163 4.36 -5.56 13.85
C ALA A 163 4.93 -5.65 15.28
N ILE A 164 4.24 -6.35 16.19
CA ILE A 164 4.70 -6.61 17.56
C ILE A 164 6.03 -7.38 17.54
N LYS A 165 6.11 -8.46 16.76
CA LYS A 165 7.36 -9.23 16.59
C LYS A 165 8.47 -8.36 16.01
N GLY A 166 8.12 -7.39 15.16
CA GLY A 166 9.01 -6.39 14.57
C GLY A 166 9.42 -5.24 15.50
N HIS A 167 8.92 -5.20 16.74
CA HIS A 167 9.08 -4.09 17.69
C HIS A 167 8.57 -2.73 17.16
N VAL A 168 7.57 -2.76 16.26
CA VAL A 168 6.96 -1.55 15.70
C VAL A 168 6.14 -0.85 16.79
N LYS A 169 6.35 0.46 16.94
CA LYS A 169 5.60 1.31 17.86
C LYS A 169 4.31 1.81 17.22
N LYS A 170 3.32 2.13 18.05
CA LYS A 170 2.00 2.60 17.61
C LYS A 170 2.10 3.81 16.68
N GLU A 171 2.97 4.76 17.02
CA GLU A 171 3.12 6.05 16.32
C GLU A 171 3.66 5.90 14.89
N GLN A 172 4.22 4.72 14.56
CA GLN A 172 4.69 4.41 13.22
C GLN A 172 3.59 3.92 12.29
N VAL A 173 2.46 3.47 12.84
CA VAL A 173 1.40 2.79 12.09
C VAL A 173 0.23 3.74 11.85
N ILE A 174 -0.01 4.10 10.59
CA ILE A 174 -1.05 5.10 10.24
C ILE A 174 -2.47 4.68 10.61
N ASN A 175 -2.75 3.37 10.70
CA ASN A 175 -4.05 2.85 11.14
C ASN A 175 -4.40 3.27 12.57
N THR A 176 -3.42 3.73 13.34
CA THR A 176 -3.59 4.10 14.76
C THR A 176 -3.90 5.59 14.96
N LEU A 177 -3.84 6.38 13.89
CA LEU A 177 -4.24 7.78 13.91
C LEU A 177 -5.70 7.90 14.33
N PRO A 178 -6.06 8.90 15.14
CA PRO A 178 -7.46 9.25 15.36
C PRO A 178 -8.18 9.48 14.04
N ARG A 179 -9.47 9.10 13.97
CA ARG A 179 -10.30 9.19 12.75
C ARG A 179 -10.16 10.53 12.02
N LYS A 180 -10.21 11.64 12.76
CA LYS A 180 -10.05 13.00 12.22
C LYS A 180 -8.67 13.23 11.59
N ASP A 181 -7.62 12.74 12.22
CA ASP A 181 -6.25 12.94 11.78
C ASP A 181 -5.95 12.08 10.55
N PHE A 182 -6.46 10.84 10.50
CA PHE A 182 -6.38 10.00 9.30
C PHE A 182 -7.11 10.64 8.11
N LYS A 183 -8.30 11.19 8.34
CA LYS A 183 -9.05 11.91 7.31
C LYS A 183 -8.29 13.13 6.79
N SER A 184 -7.70 13.92 7.67
CA SER A 184 -6.85 15.05 7.27
C SER A 184 -5.61 14.59 6.51
N TRP A 185 -4.98 13.49 6.94
CA TRP A 185 -3.81 12.93 6.30
C TRP A 185 -4.11 12.49 4.85
N ILE A 186 -5.26 11.85 4.63
CA ILE A 186 -5.71 11.47 3.28
C ILE A 186 -5.87 12.69 2.37
N GLN A 187 -6.49 13.75 2.89
CA GLN A 187 -6.82 14.98 2.13
C GLN A 187 -5.59 15.83 1.80
N ASN A 188 -4.59 15.85 2.68
CA ASN A 188 -3.40 16.69 2.50
C ASN A 188 -2.38 16.11 1.50
N GLY A 189 -2.47 14.80 1.21
CA GLY A 189 -1.50 14.15 0.33
C GLY A 189 -0.14 13.90 1.01
N LYS A 190 0.89 13.72 0.18
CA LYS A 190 2.29 13.50 0.59
C LYS A 190 3.02 14.80 0.91
#